data_AF-A0A7H1J188-F1
#
_entry.id   AF-A0A7H1J188-F1
#
_cell.length_a   1.000
_cell.length_b   1.000
_cell.length_c   1.000
_cell.angle_alpha   90.00
_cell.angle_beta   90.00
_cell.angle_gamma   90.00
#
_symmetry.space_group_name_H-M   'P 1'
#
loop_
_entity.id
_entity.type
_entity.pdbx_description
1 polymer ?
#
loop_
_entity_poly.entity_id
_entity_poly.type
_entity_poly.pdbx_seq_one_letter_code
_entity_poly.pdbx_strand_id
1 'polypeptide(L)'
;MASLPIFMTAVANSSDEPAFPLLFTWSTHEAQVKEVLVIPDDEWLEQHRIEPNALDLDEQQLYEFGYEASDILAEWINEFDTDVIYTLEPEAISLLIEAVYDIKGMEPSFEVQGIHSWFEERDVDLDDAVAQLGQTTPLHLLPPDELIIQLLQIAVEHGLIDPSDIPAIED
;
A
#
# COMPACT_ATOMS: atom_id res chain seq x y z
N MET A 1 20.04 -4.54 -12.09
CA MET A 1 19.34 -3.36 -11.58
C MET A 1 18.85 -3.75 -10.21
N ALA A 2 18.99 -2.89 -9.20
CA ALA A 2 18.34 -3.15 -7.92
C ALA A 2 16.83 -2.99 -8.15
N SER A 3 16.03 -3.88 -7.57
CA SER A 3 14.58 -3.74 -7.58
C SER A 3 14.19 -2.47 -6.82
N LEU A 4 13.23 -1.71 -7.36
CA LEU A 4 12.71 -0.52 -6.69
C LEU A 4 12.00 -0.89 -5.39
N PRO A 5 12.00 -0.01 -4.37
CA PRO A 5 11.25 -0.25 -3.14
C PRO A 5 9.76 -0.40 -3.45
N ILE A 6 9.10 -1.26 -2.69
CA ILE A 6 7.64 -1.37 -2.69
C ILE A 6 7.11 -0.48 -1.58
N PHE A 7 6.45 0.61 -1.97
CA PHE A 7 5.64 1.42 -1.08
C PHE A 7 4.22 0.88 -1.10
N MET A 8 3.58 0.71 0.06
CA MET A 8 2.23 0.19 0.16
C MET A 8 1.40 1.01 1.16
N THR A 9 0.12 1.14 0.84
CA THR A 9 -0.93 1.61 1.75
C THR A 9 -2.19 0.76 1.54
N ALA A 10 -3.13 0.87 2.47
CA ALA A 10 -4.39 0.14 2.41
C ALA A 10 -5.53 0.96 3.04
N VAL A 11 -6.76 0.62 2.65
CA VAL A 11 -7.97 1.05 3.37
C VAL A 11 -8.51 -0.15 4.11
N ALA A 12 -8.64 -0.05 5.43
CA ALA A 12 -9.19 -1.11 6.28
C ALA A 12 -10.72 -0.99 6.43
N ASN A 13 -11.35 -2.06 6.91
CA ASN A 13 -12.77 -2.09 7.25
C ASN A 13 -13.15 -1.11 8.39
N SER A 14 -12.21 -0.76 9.26
CA SER A 14 -12.36 0.24 10.32
C SER A 14 -11.05 1.00 10.50
N SER A 15 -11.16 2.29 10.81
CA SER A 15 -10.00 3.15 11.13
C SER A 15 -9.54 3.06 12.58
N ASP A 16 -10.36 2.51 13.48
CA ASP A 16 -10.04 2.38 14.92
C ASP A 16 -9.61 0.94 15.25
N GLU A 17 -10.35 -0.05 14.73
CA GLU A 17 -10.09 -1.48 14.94
C GLU A 17 -9.94 -2.20 13.58
N PRO A 18 -8.84 -2.00 12.85
CA PRO A 18 -8.62 -2.63 11.56
C PRO A 18 -8.55 -4.16 11.73
N ALA A 19 -9.30 -4.88 10.90
CA ALA A 19 -9.38 -6.33 10.91
C ALA A 19 -9.08 -6.95 9.55
N PHE A 20 -9.58 -6.33 8.47
CA PHE A 20 -9.36 -6.80 7.10
C PHE A 20 -9.32 -5.64 6.09
N PRO A 21 -8.63 -5.83 4.95
CA PRO A 21 -8.49 -4.80 3.93
C PRO A 21 -9.74 -4.69 3.06
N LEU A 22 -10.04 -3.47 2.62
CA LEU A 22 -11.00 -3.16 1.56
C LEU A 22 -10.28 -2.80 0.25
N LEU A 23 -9.08 -2.25 0.35
CA LEU A 23 -8.26 -1.80 -0.76
C LEU A 23 -6.77 -1.95 -0.41
N PHE A 24 -5.96 -2.41 -1.35
CA PHE A 24 -4.51 -2.23 -1.32
C PHE A 24 -4.06 -1.37 -2.49
N THR A 25 -3.10 -0.49 -2.22
CA THR A 25 -2.42 0.30 -3.24
C THR A 25 -0.91 0.23 -3.01
N TRP A 26 -0.14 -0.13 -4.04
CA TRP A 26 1.30 -0.28 -3.91
C TRP A 26 2.07 0.10 -5.17
N SER A 27 3.37 0.39 -5.01
CA SER A 27 4.31 0.54 -6.12
C SER A 27 4.93 -0.80 -6.51
N THR A 28 5.10 -1.05 -7.81
CA THR A 28 5.82 -2.22 -8.32
C THR A 28 7.31 -1.93 -8.47
N HIS A 29 8.10 -2.97 -8.72
CA HIS A 29 9.53 -2.85 -9.06
C HIS A 29 9.79 -2.07 -10.36
N GLU A 30 8.75 -1.78 -11.15
CA GLU A 30 8.79 -0.97 -12.36
C GLU A 30 8.21 0.44 -12.12
N ALA A 31 8.10 0.89 -10.86
CA ALA A 31 7.52 2.17 -10.45
C ALA A 31 6.09 2.42 -10.97
N GLN A 32 5.34 1.35 -11.27
CA GLN A 32 3.92 1.45 -11.55
C GLN A 32 3.14 1.44 -10.24
N VAL A 33 2.00 2.12 -10.20
CA VAL A 33 1.07 2.03 -9.08
C VAL A 33 -0.03 1.03 -9.43
N LYS A 34 -0.20 0.03 -8.56
CA LYS A 34 -1.29 -0.94 -8.62
C LYS A 34 -2.26 -0.68 -7.49
N GLU A 35 -3.54 -0.90 -7.78
CA GLU A 35 -4.62 -0.77 -6.83
C GLU A 35 -5.63 -1.89 -7.03
N VAL A 36 -6.02 -2.55 -5.93
CA VAL A 36 -7.00 -3.65 -5.96
C VAL A 36 -7.98 -3.51 -4.81
N LEU A 37 -9.27 -3.57 -5.13
CA LEU A 37 -10.34 -3.76 -4.15
C LEU A 37 -10.34 -5.21 -3.69
N VAL A 38 -10.56 -5.43 -2.39
CA VAL A 38 -10.57 -6.75 -1.78
C VAL A 38 -12.00 -7.17 -1.49
N ILE A 39 -12.42 -8.30 -2.04
CA ILE A 39 -13.65 -8.96 -1.62
C ILE A 39 -13.42 -9.50 -0.21
N PRO A 40 -14.16 -9.06 0.81
CA PRO A 40 -13.98 -9.58 2.16
C PRO A 40 -14.35 -11.06 2.24
N ASP A 41 -13.55 -11.85 2.95
CA ASP A 41 -13.92 -13.23 3.26
C ASP A 41 -15.17 -13.27 4.15
N ASP A 42 -16.02 -14.28 3.94
CA ASP A 42 -17.25 -14.47 4.72
C ASP A 42 -16.95 -14.52 6.22
N GLU A 43 -15.86 -15.18 6.64
CA GLU A 43 -15.47 -15.29 8.05
C GLU A 43 -15.10 -13.94 8.67
N TRP A 44 -14.56 -13.00 7.86
CA TRP A 44 -14.25 -11.65 8.32
C TRP A 44 -15.53 -10.85 8.61
N LEU A 45 -16.52 -10.96 7.71
CA LEU A 45 -17.81 -10.26 7.82
C LEU A 45 -18.69 -10.82 8.94
N GLU A 46 -18.49 -12.07 9.35
CA GLU A 46 -19.15 -12.63 10.53
C GLU A 46 -18.70 -11.96 11.85
N GLN A 47 -17.46 -11.46 11.89
CA GLN A 47 -16.82 -10.95 13.11
C GLN A 47 -16.77 -9.42 13.15
N HIS A 48 -16.62 -8.78 12.00
CA HIS A 48 -16.45 -7.34 11.88
C HIS A 48 -17.36 -6.79 10.78
N ARG A 49 -17.62 -5.48 10.84
CA ARG A 49 -18.39 -4.77 9.81
C ARG A 49 -17.47 -3.83 9.04
N ILE A 50 -17.91 -3.46 7.84
CA ILE A 50 -17.35 -2.32 7.10
C ILE A 50 -17.93 -1.04 7.71
N GLU A 51 -17.06 -0.20 8.23
CA GLU A 51 -17.38 1.11 8.78
C GLU A 51 -17.24 2.20 7.69
N PRO A 52 -17.82 3.40 7.90
CA PRO A 52 -17.58 4.52 7.00
C PRO A 52 -16.08 4.77 6.84
N ASN A 53 -15.62 4.76 5.60
CA ASN A 53 -14.20 4.86 5.24
C ASN A 53 -13.99 6.04 4.27
N ALA A 54 -12.72 6.43 4.08
CA ALA A 54 -12.36 7.62 3.32
C ALA A 54 -12.77 7.59 1.84
N LEU A 55 -13.05 6.40 1.30
CA LEU A 55 -13.40 6.17 -0.10
C LEU A 55 -14.89 5.85 -0.29
N ASP A 56 -15.70 5.94 0.77
CA ASP A 56 -17.12 5.57 0.79
C ASP A 56 -17.38 4.15 0.24
N LEU A 57 -16.42 3.22 0.42
CA LEU A 57 -16.52 1.85 -0.06
C LEU A 57 -17.56 1.07 0.74
N ASP A 58 -18.48 0.43 0.03
CA ASP A 58 -19.43 -0.52 0.60
C ASP A 58 -19.23 -1.95 0.07
N GLU A 59 -19.89 -2.90 0.73
CA GLU A 59 -19.85 -4.31 0.38
C GLU A 59 -20.26 -4.58 -1.08
N GLN A 60 -21.22 -3.83 -1.62
CA GLN A 60 -21.67 -4.02 -3.00
C GLN A 60 -20.56 -3.66 -3.99
N GLN A 61 -19.88 -2.53 -3.79
CA GLN A 61 -18.77 -2.12 -4.65
C GLN A 61 -17.61 -3.12 -4.59
N LEU A 62 -17.30 -3.65 -3.40
CA LEU A 62 -16.25 -4.65 -3.23
C LEU A 62 -16.56 -5.94 -3.99
N TYR A 63 -17.80 -6.45 -3.93
CA TYR A 63 -18.18 -7.62 -4.72
C TYR A 63 -18.27 -7.36 -6.23
N GLU A 64 -18.57 -6.14 -6.66
CA GLU A 64 -18.71 -5.82 -8.09
C GLU A 64 -17.34 -5.64 -8.79
N PHE A 65 -16.36 -5.07 -8.09
CA PHE A 65 -15.09 -4.64 -8.67
C PHE A 65 -13.84 -5.24 -8.01
N GLY A 66 -13.99 -5.94 -6.89
CA GLY A 66 -12.87 -6.50 -6.14
C GLY A 66 -12.39 -7.85 -6.63
N TYR A 67 -11.28 -8.26 -6.03
CA TYR A 67 -10.67 -9.57 -6.19
C TYR A 67 -10.73 -10.32 -4.87
N GLU A 68 -10.86 -11.64 -4.97
CA GLU A 68 -10.72 -12.52 -3.81
C GLU A 68 -9.32 -12.36 -3.21
N ALA A 69 -9.22 -12.28 -1.89
CA ALA A 69 -7.93 -12.15 -1.23
C ALA A 69 -6.96 -13.31 -1.56
N SER A 70 -7.50 -14.49 -1.90
CA SER A 70 -6.67 -15.60 -2.39
C SER A 70 -6.06 -15.40 -3.77
N ASP A 71 -6.71 -14.64 -4.66
CA ASP A 71 -6.17 -14.28 -5.97
C ASP A 71 -5.10 -13.20 -5.83
N ILE A 72 -5.33 -12.21 -4.96
CA ILE A 72 -4.34 -11.18 -4.60
C ILE A 72 -3.08 -11.82 -4.01
N LEU A 73 -3.23 -12.77 -3.07
CA LEU A 73 -2.11 -13.50 -2.49
C LEU A 73 -1.30 -14.27 -3.55
N ALA A 74 -1.98 -14.90 -4.51
CA ALA A 74 -1.30 -15.61 -5.58
C ALA A 74 -0.50 -14.67 -6.48
N GLU A 75 -0.96 -13.44 -6.69
CA GLU A 75 -0.21 -12.40 -7.39
C GLU A 75 1.01 -11.97 -6.57
N TRP A 76 0.84 -11.62 -5.30
CA TRP A 76 1.92 -11.17 -4.41
C TRP A 76 3.06 -12.19 -4.27
N ILE A 77 2.75 -13.49 -4.17
CA ILE A 77 3.78 -14.55 -4.10
C ILE A 77 4.71 -14.53 -5.33
N ASN A 78 4.21 -14.10 -6.49
CA ASN A 78 5.01 -14.01 -7.72
C ASN A 78 5.61 -12.61 -7.93
N GLU A 79 4.96 -11.56 -7.43
CA GLU A 79 5.36 -10.17 -7.66
C GLU A 79 6.36 -9.66 -6.62
N PHE A 80 6.17 -9.98 -5.35
CA PHE A 80 6.99 -9.47 -4.25
C PHE A 80 8.26 -10.31 -4.11
N ASP A 81 9.24 -10.03 -4.97
CA ASP A 81 10.62 -10.52 -4.84
C ASP A 81 11.44 -9.53 -3.99
N THR A 82 10.98 -9.29 -2.76
CA THR A 82 11.61 -8.37 -1.79
C THR A 82 11.55 -8.94 -0.37
N ASP A 83 12.55 -8.60 0.44
CA ASP A 83 12.56 -8.91 1.88
C ASP A 83 11.77 -7.89 2.71
N VAL A 84 11.49 -6.69 2.15
CA VAL A 84 10.86 -5.58 2.87
C VAL A 84 9.88 -4.81 1.98
N ILE A 85 8.73 -4.45 2.56
CA ILE A 85 7.76 -3.48 2.03
C ILE A 85 7.67 -2.30 3.00
N TYR A 86 7.49 -1.08 2.46
CA TYR A 86 7.50 0.16 3.26
C TYR A 86 6.14 0.84 3.26
N THR A 87 5.68 1.31 4.42
CA THR A 87 4.35 1.89 4.62
C THR A 87 4.40 3.07 5.60
N LEU A 88 3.37 3.92 5.62
CA LEU A 88 3.23 4.96 6.65
C LEU A 88 2.89 4.38 8.03
N GLU A 89 2.12 3.29 8.08
CA GLU A 89 1.55 2.69 9.29
C GLU A 89 1.88 1.18 9.32
N PRO A 90 3.11 0.79 9.67
CA PRO A 90 3.58 -0.59 9.53
C PRO A 90 2.73 -1.60 10.30
N GLU A 91 2.33 -1.29 11.52
CA GLU A 91 1.56 -2.19 12.38
C GLU A 91 0.15 -2.46 11.80
N ALA A 92 -0.54 -1.41 11.36
CA ALA A 92 -1.87 -1.55 10.77
C ALA A 92 -1.81 -2.31 9.44
N ILE A 93 -0.85 -1.96 8.57
CA ILE A 93 -0.71 -2.64 7.28
C ILE A 93 -0.27 -4.09 7.44
N SER A 94 0.61 -4.40 8.42
CA SER A 94 1.01 -5.78 8.72
C SER A 94 -0.21 -6.64 9.03
N LEU A 95 -1.12 -6.16 9.89
CA LEU A 95 -2.34 -6.89 10.25
C LEU A 95 -3.21 -7.20 9.02
N LEU A 96 -3.36 -6.24 8.10
CA LEU A 96 -4.17 -6.43 6.89
C LEU A 96 -3.52 -7.41 5.92
N ILE A 97 -2.19 -7.38 5.79
CA ILE A 97 -1.44 -8.35 4.99
C ILE A 97 -1.55 -9.74 5.61
N GLU A 98 -1.37 -9.85 6.93
CA GLU A 98 -1.52 -11.12 7.67
C GLU A 98 -2.91 -11.73 7.43
N ALA A 99 -3.98 -10.93 7.49
CA ALA A 99 -5.33 -11.41 7.19
C ALA A 99 -5.42 -12.08 5.80
N VAL A 100 -4.81 -11.47 4.76
CA VAL A 100 -4.77 -12.05 3.41
C VAL A 100 -3.99 -13.37 3.36
N TYR A 101 -2.85 -13.44 4.05
CA TYR A 101 -2.01 -14.64 4.12
C TYR A 101 -2.66 -15.79 4.90
N ASP A 102 -3.40 -15.46 5.96
CA ASP A 102 -4.09 -16.40 6.85
C ASP A 102 -5.16 -17.21 6.12
N ILE A 103 -5.75 -16.71 5.03
CA ILE A 103 -6.70 -17.45 4.17
C ILE A 103 -6.09 -18.77 3.66
N LYS A 104 -4.76 -18.82 3.49
CA LYS A 104 -4.03 -20.03 3.11
C LYS A 104 -3.23 -20.64 4.26
N GLY A 105 -3.34 -20.09 5.47
CA GLY A 105 -2.52 -20.47 6.62
C GLY A 105 -1.03 -20.28 6.35
N MET A 106 -0.69 -19.19 5.65
CA MET A 106 0.68 -18.83 5.29
C MET A 106 1.13 -17.65 6.13
N GLU A 107 2.45 -17.42 6.19
CA GLU A 107 3.03 -16.20 6.75
C GLU A 107 3.71 -15.41 5.63
N PRO A 108 3.71 -14.06 5.68
CA PRO A 108 4.45 -13.23 4.74
C PRO A 108 5.95 -13.59 4.72
N SER A 109 6.56 -13.63 3.53
CA SER A 109 8.00 -13.86 3.38
C SER A 109 8.85 -12.59 3.50
N PHE A 110 8.20 -11.45 3.75
CA PHE A 110 8.81 -10.12 3.83
C PHE A 110 8.40 -9.44 5.13
N GLU A 111 9.19 -8.45 5.54
CA GLU A 111 8.88 -7.56 6.66
C GLU A 111 8.15 -6.30 6.19
N VAL A 112 7.34 -5.73 7.06
CA VAL A 112 6.70 -4.42 6.85
C VAL A 112 7.42 -3.39 7.70
N GLN A 113 7.95 -2.33 7.08
CA GLN A 113 8.72 -1.30 7.75
C GLN A 113 8.18 0.11 7.48
N GLY A 114 8.58 1.05 8.33
CA GLY A 114 8.17 2.46 8.22
C GLY A 114 8.85 3.16 7.05
N ILE A 115 8.08 3.87 6.25
CA ILE A 115 8.59 4.63 5.11
C ILE A 115 9.49 5.79 5.56
N HIS A 116 9.20 6.41 6.71
CA HIS A 116 10.06 7.44 7.29
C HIS A 116 11.47 6.91 7.54
N SER A 117 11.60 5.68 8.05
CA SER A 117 12.90 5.05 8.28
C SER A 117 13.65 4.80 6.97
N TRP A 118 12.96 4.38 5.91
CA TRP A 118 13.58 4.17 4.60
C TRP A 118 14.17 5.45 4.00
N PHE A 119 13.45 6.58 4.12
CA PHE A 119 13.93 7.90 3.67
C PHE A 119 15.06 8.42 4.59
N GLU A 120 14.91 8.29 5.91
CA GLU A 120 15.90 8.76 6.89
C GLU A 120 17.24 8.04 6.73
N GLU A 121 17.24 6.72 6.49
CA GLU A 121 18.44 5.93 6.19
C GLU A 121 19.21 6.41 4.94
N ARG A 122 18.55 7.22 4.10
CA ARG A 122 19.08 7.79 2.86
C ARG A 122 19.27 9.30 2.96
N ASP A 123 19.33 9.82 4.18
CA ASP A 123 19.53 11.24 4.50
C ASP A 123 18.42 12.15 3.93
N VAL A 124 17.18 11.65 3.85
CA VAL A 124 16.00 12.43 3.44
C VAL A 124 14.99 12.48 4.58
N ASP A 125 14.65 13.69 5.02
CA ASP A 125 13.51 13.93 5.92
C ASP A 125 12.24 14.01 5.06
N LEU A 126 11.36 13.03 5.22
CA LEU A 126 10.15 12.89 4.41
C LEU A 126 9.18 14.05 4.64
N ASP A 127 9.02 14.53 5.86
CA ASP A 127 8.10 15.63 6.18
C ASP A 127 8.58 16.94 5.54
N ASP A 128 9.89 17.21 5.61
CA ASP A 128 10.50 18.36 4.94
C ASP A 128 10.42 18.25 3.41
N ALA A 129 10.57 17.05 2.84
CA ALA A 129 10.46 16.83 1.41
C ALA A 129 9.02 17.07 0.90
N VAL A 130 8.01 16.58 1.63
CA VAL A 130 6.59 16.83 1.35
C VAL A 130 6.29 18.33 1.41
N ALA A 131 6.82 19.04 2.41
CA ALA A 131 6.62 20.48 2.54
C ALA A 131 7.26 21.27 1.38
N GLN A 132 8.41 20.84 0.86
CA GLN A 132 9.11 21.48 -0.27
C GLN A 132 8.35 21.38 -1.58
N LEU A 133 7.58 20.31 -1.77
CA LEU A 133 6.68 20.11 -2.91
C LEU A 133 5.44 21.03 -2.88
N GLY A 134 5.28 21.82 -1.82
CA GLY A 134 4.11 22.69 -1.64
C GLY A 134 2.84 21.92 -1.29
N GLN A 135 2.98 20.64 -0.90
CA GLN A 135 1.87 19.81 -0.49
C GLN A 135 1.34 20.28 0.86
N THR A 136 0.08 20.68 0.89
CA THR A 136 -0.58 21.20 2.11
C THR A 136 -1.40 20.13 2.83
N THR A 137 -1.72 19.04 2.14
CA THR A 137 -2.41 17.88 2.68
C THR A 137 -1.40 16.91 3.30
N PRO A 138 -1.53 16.54 4.58
CA PRO A 138 -0.71 15.49 5.18
C PRO A 138 -0.78 14.18 4.38
N LEU A 139 0.33 13.45 4.27
CA LEU A 139 0.41 12.23 3.45
C LEU A 139 -0.67 11.20 3.80
N HIS A 140 -0.94 10.97 5.08
CA HIS A 140 -1.95 10.01 5.56
C HIS A 140 -3.41 10.41 5.21
N LEU A 141 -3.63 11.62 4.70
CA LEU A 141 -4.94 12.09 4.24
C LEU A 141 -5.07 12.10 2.71
N LEU A 142 -4.02 11.70 1.99
CA LEU A 142 -4.09 11.59 0.53
C LEU A 142 -4.88 10.34 0.12
N PRO A 143 -5.54 10.39 -1.06
CA PRO A 143 -6.00 9.19 -1.73
C PRO A 143 -4.85 8.15 -1.84
N PRO A 144 -5.14 6.85 -1.71
CA PRO A 144 -4.11 5.81 -1.71
C PRO A 144 -3.15 5.83 -2.91
N ASP A 145 -3.65 6.03 -4.12
CA ASP A 145 -2.87 6.13 -5.35
C ASP A 145 -2.00 7.40 -5.37
N GLU A 146 -2.58 8.55 -5.05
CA GLU A 146 -1.86 9.82 -4.93
C GLU A 146 -0.74 9.74 -3.89
N LEU A 147 -0.96 9.06 -2.77
CA LEU A 147 0.05 8.82 -1.75
C LEU A 147 1.25 8.06 -2.34
N ILE A 148 1.03 6.92 -2.99
CA ILE A 148 2.12 6.12 -3.56
C ILE A 148 2.86 6.90 -4.66
N ILE A 149 2.12 7.60 -5.53
CA ILE A 149 2.71 8.48 -6.56
C ILE A 149 3.60 9.54 -5.91
N GLN A 150 3.12 10.17 -4.83
CA GLN A 150 3.85 11.23 -4.15
C GLN A 150 5.17 10.72 -3.56
N LEU A 151 5.16 9.52 -2.96
CA LEU A 151 6.34 8.88 -2.40
C LEU A 151 7.37 8.53 -3.48
N LEU A 152 6.93 8.01 -4.62
CA LEU A 152 7.80 7.75 -5.78
C LEU A 152 8.42 9.03 -6.32
N GLN A 153 7.64 10.12 -6.42
CA GLN A 153 8.14 11.42 -6.86
C GLN A 153 9.21 11.98 -5.92
N ILE A 154 8.98 11.94 -4.60
CA ILE A 154 9.97 12.38 -3.61
C ILE A 154 11.25 11.55 -3.72
N ALA A 155 11.12 10.23 -3.86
CA ALA A 155 12.26 9.35 -4.03
C ALA A 155 13.08 9.69 -5.29
N VAL A 156 12.44 10.05 -6.40
CA VAL A 156 13.12 10.51 -7.63
C VAL A 156 13.77 11.88 -7.46
N GLU A 157 13.07 12.86 -6.89
CA GLU A 157 13.61 14.21 -6.71
C GLU A 157 14.87 14.23 -5.83
N HIS A 158 14.94 13.33 -4.87
CA HIS A 158 16.10 13.14 -3.99
C HIS A 158 17.14 12.15 -4.56
N GLY A 159 16.94 11.63 -5.77
CA GLY A 159 17.89 10.74 -6.44
C GLY A 159 18.00 9.34 -5.80
N LEU A 160 16.99 8.91 -5.07
CA LEU A 160 16.89 7.57 -4.46
C LEU A 160 16.44 6.51 -5.47
N ILE A 161 15.70 6.95 -6.50
CA ILE A 161 15.24 6.16 -7.65
C ILE A 161 15.66 6.90 -8.93
N ASP A 162 16.10 6.17 -9.97
CA ASP A 162 16.44 6.79 -11.24
C ASP A 162 15.13 7.18 -11.97
N PRO A 163 14.97 8.41 -12.46
CA PRO A 163 13.80 8.80 -13.25
C PRO A 163 13.59 7.93 -14.50
N SER A 164 14.63 7.28 -15.04
CA SER A 164 14.46 6.32 -16.15
C SER A 164 13.72 5.04 -15.75
N ASP A 165 13.63 4.75 -14.46
CA ASP A 165 12.90 3.60 -13.93
C ASP A 165 11.39 3.91 -13.76
N ILE A 166 10.98 5.18 -13.83
CA ILE A 166 9.56 5.56 -13.84
C ILE A 166 9.00 5.47 -15.26
N PRO A 167 7.88 4.75 -15.47
CA PRO A 167 7.23 4.67 -16.76
C PRO A 167 6.83 6.09 -17.21
N ALA A 168 7.18 6.45 -18.45
CA ALA A 168 6.69 7.67 -19.05
C ALA A 168 5.15 7.61 -19.10
N ILE A 169 4.48 8.61 -18.55
CA ILE A 169 3.04 8.79 -18.75
C ILE A 169 2.87 9.08 -20.25
N GLU A 170 2.38 8.11 -21.03
CA GLU A 170 1.95 8.39 -22.40
C GLU A 170 0.68 9.25 -22.32
N ASP A 171 0.80 10.51 -22.77
CA ASP A 171 -0.30 11.50 -22.89
C ASP A 171 -1.48 11.00 -23.75
#